data_AF-A0A6G6K791-F1
#
_entry.id   AF-A0A6G6K791-F1
#
_cell.length_a   1.000
_cell.length_b   1.000
_cell.length_c   1.000
_cell.angle_alpha   90.00
_cell.angle_beta   90.00
_cell.angle_gamma   90.00
#
_symmetry.space_group_name_H-M   'P 1'
#
loop_
_entity.id
_entity.type
_entity.pdbx_description
1 polymer ?
#
loop_
_entity_poly.entity_id
_entity_poly.type
_entity_poly.pdbx_seq_one_letter_code
_entity_poly.pdbx_strand_id
1 'polypeptide(L)'
;MNTSLPHLSEAKPSLRNLHPQIIGDALYCFSKFDPACVRHLRDNVQRLVRGSYSDGRGRGCIFGILSELLPANQRIHDRESLTTYFTGGHGPLFRERECYQPARYLVRVWDGDRDPGTVLRYENWNGSFTAEQVRELAQLHLELLEAQEQEEAEQTPAATRASTMTMAAMLVD
;
A
#
# COMPACT_ATOMS: atom_id res chain seq x y z
N MET A 1 1.25 -19.57 13.18
CA MET A 1 2.47 -18.77 13.43
C MET A 1 2.03 -17.37 13.79
N ASN A 2 2.67 -16.67 14.73
CA ASN A 2 2.17 -15.37 15.22
C ASN A 2 2.51 -14.26 14.22
N THR A 3 1.59 -13.98 13.30
CA THR A 3 1.66 -13.02 12.17
C THR A 3 1.41 -11.57 12.64
N SER A 4 1.94 -11.19 13.80
CA SER A 4 1.81 -9.81 14.27
C SER A 4 2.82 -8.89 13.55
N LEU A 5 2.38 -7.69 13.18
CA LEU A 5 3.20 -6.62 12.56
C LEU A 5 4.60 -6.44 13.19
N PRO A 6 4.76 -6.52 14.53
CA PRO A 6 6.07 -6.44 15.18
C PRO A 6 7.06 -7.49 14.65
N HIS A 7 6.65 -8.77 14.55
CA HIS A 7 7.54 -9.86 14.16
C HIS A 7 8.02 -9.78 12.70
N LEU A 8 7.16 -9.31 11.80
CA LEU A 8 7.52 -9.21 10.38
C LEU A 8 8.42 -8.00 10.09
N SER A 9 8.30 -6.93 10.88
CA SER A 9 9.18 -5.76 10.80
C SER A 9 10.58 -6.05 11.39
N GLU A 10 10.68 -6.88 12.44
CA GLU A 10 11.95 -7.29 13.04
C GLU A 10 12.79 -8.19 12.10
N ALA A 11 12.10 -8.97 11.26
CA ALA A 11 12.69 -9.87 10.27
C ALA A 11 13.34 -9.15 9.08
N LYS A 12 13.05 -7.85 8.87
CA LYS A 12 13.59 -7.05 7.77
C LYS A 12 14.54 -5.97 8.31
N PRO A 13 15.87 -6.18 8.23
CA PRO A 13 16.85 -5.25 8.81
C PRO A 13 16.74 -3.81 8.29
N SER A 14 16.30 -3.64 7.04
CA SER A 14 16.07 -2.35 6.37
C SER A 14 14.97 -1.50 7.04
N LEU A 15 14.00 -2.14 7.70
CA LEU A 15 12.86 -1.49 8.34
C LEU A 15 13.11 -1.12 9.81
N ARG A 16 14.16 -1.67 10.45
CA ARG A 16 14.45 -1.45 11.89
C ARG A 16 14.64 0.00 12.28
N ASN A 17 15.15 0.82 11.36
CA ASN A 17 15.40 2.25 11.60
C ASN A 17 14.24 3.14 11.12
N LEU A 18 13.17 2.54 10.60
CA LEU A 18 12.00 3.25 10.11
C LEU A 18 11.00 3.42 11.25
N HIS A 19 10.43 4.63 11.37
CA HIS A 19 9.43 4.89 12.42
C HIS A 19 8.20 3.98 12.25
N PRO A 20 7.66 3.37 13.32
CA PRO A 20 6.51 2.46 13.23
C PRO A 20 5.28 3.07 12.53
N GLN A 21 5.01 4.36 12.76
CA GLN A 21 3.92 5.06 12.07
C GLN A 21 4.14 5.18 10.55
N ILE A 22 5.39 5.28 10.07
CA ILE A 22 5.68 5.28 8.62
C ILE A 22 5.36 3.90 8.03
N ILE A 23 5.71 2.83 8.75
CA ILE A 23 5.37 1.46 8.37
C ILE A 23 3.85 1.32 8.29
N GLY A 24 3.13 1.72 9.34
CA GLY A 24 1.66 1.67 9.38
C GLY A 24 1.01 2.48 8.27
N ASP A 25 1.49 3.70 8.00
CA ASP A 25 1.00 4.55 6.92
C ASP A 25 1.21 3.92 5.55
N ALA A 26 2.39 3.34 5.30
CA ALA A 26 2.69 2.68 4.04
C ALA A 26 1.78 1.47 3.82
N LEU A 27 1.63 0.60 4.83
CA LEU A 27 0.77 -0.58 4.73
C LEU A 27 -0.71 -0.20 4.54
N TYR A 28 -1.20 0.81 5.27
CA TYR A 28 -2.53 1.37 5.05
C TYR A 28 -2.68 1.87 3.61
N CYS A 29 -1.72 2.64 3.11
CA CYS A 29 -1.76 3.16 1.75
C CYS A 29 -1.76 2.04 0.71
N PHE A 30 -0.91 1.02 0.86
CA PHE A 30 -0.81 -0.10 -0.07
C PHE A 30 -2.09 -0.93 -0.11
N SER A 31 -2.77 -1.10 1.03
CA SER A 31 -4.08 -1.77 1.09
C SER A 31 -5.20 -1.07 0.31
N LYS A 32 -4.98 0.15 -0.18
CA LYS A 32 -5.92 0.87 -1.06
C LYS A 32 -5.70 0.59 -2.54
N PHE A 33 -4.73 -0.25 -2.89
CA PHE A 33 -4.42 -0.60 -4.27
C PHE A 33 -4.58 -2.10 -4.46
N ASP A 34 -4.82 -2.51 -5.72
CA ASP A 34 -4.76 -3.91 -6.10
C ASP A 34 -3.36 -4.48 -5.84
N PRO A 35 -3.22 -5.75 -5.39
CA PRO A 35 -1.92 -6.37 -5.14
C PRO A 35 -0.96 -6.29 -6.34
N ALA A 36 -1.45 -6.30 -7.59
CA ALA A 36 -0.64 -6.12 -8.78
C ALA A 36 0.04 -4.73 -8.83
N CYS A 37 -0.62 -3.68 -8.37
CA CYS A 37 -0.05 -2.34 -8.26
C CYS A 37 1.10 -2.33 -7.23
N VAL A 38 0.93 -3.03 -6.11
CA VAL A 38 1.96 -3.12 -5.07
C VAL A 38 3.17 -3.94 -5.54
N ARG A 39 2.95 -5.04 -6.26
CA ARG A 39 4.03 -5.80 -6.95
C ARG A 39 4.76 -4.91 -7.95
N HIS A 40 4.01 -4.13 -8.74
CA HIS A 40 4.60 -3.19 -9.70
C HIS A 40 5.50 -2.16 -9.02
N LEU A 41 5.07 -1.57 -7.90
CA LEU A 41 5.91 -0.67 -7.10
C LEU A 41 7.20 -1.37 -6.63
N ARG A 42 7.08 -2.56 -6.03
CA ARG A 42 8.21 -3.34 -5.53
C ARG A 42 9.27 -3.58 -6.62
N ASP A 43 8.83 -3.93 -7.82
CA ASP A 43 9.71 -4.30 -8.94
C ASP A 43 10.26 -3.06 -9.68
N ASN A 44 9.76 -1.87 -9.35
CA ASN A 44 10.10 -0.60 -9.99
C ASN A 44 10.64 0.47 -9.03
N VAL A 45 11.05 0.11 -7.81
CA VAL A 45 11.57 1.08 -6.83
C VAL A 45 12.77 1.90 -7.29
N GLN A 46 13.55 1.39 -8.24
CA GLN A 46 14.67 2.10 -8.89
C GLN A 46 14.22 3.32 -9.71
N ARG A 47 12.93 3.40 -10.07
CA ARG A 47 12.32 4.53 -10.78
C ARG A 47 11.82 5.61 -9.82
N LEU A 48 11.92 5.39 -8.51
CA LEU A 48 11.47 6.35 -7.51
C LEU A 48 12.32 7.63 -7.57
N VAL A 49 11.65 8.78 -7.58
CA VAL A 49 12.28 10.11 -7.57
C VAL A 49 11.59 11.02 -6.55
N ARG A 50 12.37 11.89 -5.89
CA ARG A 50 11.85 12.87 -4.93
C ARG A 50 11.31 14.10 -5.65
N GLY A 51 10.29 14.74 -5.06
CA GLY A 51 9.73 16.01 -5.50
C GLY A 51 8.92 15.95 -6.80
N SER A 52 8.63 14.75 -7.30
CA SER A 52 7.84 14.55 -8.51
C SER A 52 6.93 13.35 -8.34
N TYR A 53 5.64 13.53 -8.62
CA TYR A 53 4.67 12.45 -8.61
C TYR A 53 4.86 11.52 -9.81
N SER A 54 5.09 12.07 -11.01
CA SER A 54 5.46 11.33 -12.22
C SER A 54 6.16 12.27 -13.21
N ASP A 55 7.10 11.75 -14.00
CA ASP A 55 7.75 12.46 -15.10
C ASP A 55 7.55 11.74 -16.45
N GLY A 56 7.84 12.46 -17.55
CA GLY A 56 7.71 11.92 -18.91
C GLY A 56 8.70 10.79 -19.26
N ARG A 57 9.60 10.42 -18.34
CA ARG A 57 10.51 9.26 -18.48
C ARG A 57 10.00 8.04 -17.72
N GLY A 58 8.78 8.09 -17.18
CA GLY A 58 8.23 7.03 -16.36
C GLY A 58 8.91 6.92 -15.01
N ARG A 59 9.53 7.97 -14.47
CA ARG A 59 9.92 8.00 -13.06
C ARG A 59 8.82 8.66 -12.25
N GLY A 60 8.76 8.42 -10.95
CA GLY A 60 7.73 9.03 -10.11
C GLY A 60 7.92 8.82 -8.63
N CYS A 61 7.02 9.37 -7.83
CA CYS A 61 6.95 9.06 -6.41
C CYS A 61 6.29 7.70 -6.19
N ILE A 62 6.20 7.28 -4.93
CA ILE A 62 5.57 6.03 -4.50
C ILE A 62 4.19 5.84 -5.16
N PHE A 63 3.34 6.87 -5.11
CA PHE A 63 1.97 6.80 -5.64
C PHE A 63 1.88 6.93 -7.15
N GLY A 64 2.79 7.68 -7.78
CA GLY A 64 2.86 7.75 -9.23
C GLY A 64 3.12 6.38 -9.83
N ILE A 65 4.14 5.69 -9.31
CA ILE A 65 4.49 4.33 -9.76
C ILE A 65 3.36 3.34 -9.42
N LEU A 66 2.84 3.35 -8.18
CA LEU A 66 1.72 2.48 -7.78
C LEU A 66 0.54 2.56 -8.74
N SER A 67 0.20 3.77 -9.17
CA SER A 67 -1.00 4.01 -9.95
C SER A 67 -0.88 3.66 -11.44
N GLU A 68 0.30 3.28 -11.96
CA GLU A 68 0.52 3.09 -13.41
C GLU A 68 -0.35 1.97 -14.02
N LEU A 69 -0.68 0.95 -13.23
CA LEU A 69 -1.55 -0.14 -13.64
C LEU A 69 -3.04 0.19 -13.55
N LEU A 70 -3.40 1.31 -12.95
CA LEU A 70 -4.79 1.76 -12.87
C LEU A 70 -5.25 2.39 -14.20
N PRO A 71 -6.57 2.44 -14.45
CA PRO A 71 -7.15 3.21 -15.54
C PRO A 71 -6.64 4.65 -15.54
N ALA A 72 -6.50 5.26 -16.73
CA ALA A 72 -5.87 6.57 -16.88
C ALA A 72 -6.51 7.68 -16.01
N ASN A 73 -7.82 7.61 -15.76
CA ASN A 73 -8.57 8.56 -14.92
C ASN A 73 -8.39 8.34 -13.40
N GLN A 74 -7.72 7.27 -12.98
CA GLN A 74 -7.42 6.96 -11.58
C GLN A 74 -5.92 7.06 -11.28
N ARG A 75 -5.10 7.40 -12.28
CA ARG A 75 -3.66 7.57 -12.11
C ARG A 75 -3.34 8.81 -11.29
N ILE A 76 -2.31 8.70 -10.46
CA ILE A 76 -1.89 9.74 -9.53
C ILE A 76 -0.69 10.47 -10.15
N HIS A 77 -0.94 11.68 -10.64
CA HIS A 77 0.05 12.51 -11.32
C HIS A 77 0.48 13.72 -10.49
N ASP A 78 -0.26 14.02 -9.42
CA ASP A 78 -0.04 15.18 -8.58
C ASP A 78 -0.73 15.01 -7.22
N ARG A 79 -0.67 16.06 -6.40
CA ARG A 79 -1.34 16.13 -5.10
C ARG A 79 -2.86 16.03 -5.19
N GLU A 80 -3.48 16.56 -6.24
CA GLU A 80 -4.94 16.65 -6.35
C GLU A 80 -5.54 15.29 -6.72
N SER A 81 -4.92 14.59 -7.66
CA SER A 81 -5.22 13.19 -7.98
C SER A 81 -4.96 12.26 -6.79
N LEU A 82 -3.90 12.47 -6.00
CA LEU A 82 -3.69 11.73 -4.74
C LEU A 82 -4.83 11.98 -3.74
N THR A 83 -5.24 13.25 -3.56
CA THR A 83 -6.36 13.59 -2.66
C THR A 83 -7.65 12.92 -3.12
N THR A 84 -7.93 12.98 -4.43
CA THR A 84 -9.12 12.39 -5.04
C THR A 84 -9.14 10.88 -4.86
N TYR A 85 -8.02 10.21 -5.07
CA TYR A 85 -7.90 8.77 -4.91
C TYR A 85 -8.29 8.30 -3.49
N PHE A 86 -7.76 8.97 -2.45
CA PHE A 86 -7.97 8.56 -1.07
C PHE A 86 -9.28 9.07 -0.44
N THR A 87 -9.93 10.07 -1.03
CA THR A 87 -11.08 10.73 -0.41
C THR A 87 -12.36 10.74 -1.26
N GLY A 88 -12.25 10.39 -2.54
CA GLY A 88 -13.33 10.50 -3.52
C GLY A 88 -13.62 11.94 -3.97
N GLY A 89 -12.80 12.92 -3.58
CA GLY A 89 -13.00 14.32 -3.97
C GLY A 89 -11.74 15.18 -3.86
N HIS A 90 -11.87 16.46 -4.21
CA HIS A 90 -10.74 17.36 -4.35
C HIS A 90 -10.97 18.70 -3.65
N GLY A 91 -9.89 19.43 -3.38
CA GLY A 91 -9.90 20.72 -2.69
C GLY A 91 -9.50 20.68 -1.21
N PRO A 92 -9.43 21.85 -0.54
CA PRO A 92 -8.85 21.98 0.81
C PRO A 92 -9.54 21.12 1.88
N LEU A 93 -10.87 21.07 1.90
CA LEU A 93 -11.62 20.30 2.90
C LEU A 93 -11.36 18.79 2.82
N PHE A 94 -11.11 18.26 1.62
CA PHE A 94 -10.77 16.85 1.44
C PHE A 94 -9.35 16.55 1.91
N ARG A 95 -8.43 17.53 1.85
CA ARG A 95 -7.04 17.38 2.31
C ARG A 95 -6.89 17.32 3.82
N GLU A 96 -7.92 17.71 4.57
CA GLU A 96 -7.96 17.59 6.03
C GLU A 96 -8.59 16.27 6.51
N ARG A 97 -9.06 15.41 5.58
CA ARG A 97 -9.65 14.11 5.97
C ARG A 97 -8.57 13.16 6.49
N GLU A 98 -8.89 12.46 7.57
CA GLU A 98 -8.01 11.47 8.21
C GLU A 98 -7.57 10.36 7.24
N CYS A 99 -8.47 9.92 6.35
CA CYS A 99 -8.17 8.85 5.38
C CYS A 99 -7.08 9.21 4.36
N TYR A 100 -6.79 10.51 4.16
CA TYR A 100 -5.76 11.02 3.26
C TYR A 100 -4.44 11.34 3.98
N GLN A 101 -4.45 11.58 5.29
CA GLN A 101 -3.25 11.97 6.02
C GLN A 101 -2.09 10.98 5.86
N PRO A 102 -2.29 9.64 5.93
CA PRO A 102 -1.22 8.69 5.69
C PRO A 102 -0.51 8.91 4.35
N ALA A 103 -1.27 9.05 3.25
CA ALA A 103 -0.70 9.23 1.92
C ALA A 103 0.03 10.58 1.80
N ARG A 104 -0.56 11.65 2.32
CA ARG A 104 0.06 12.98 2.36
C ARG A 104 1.42 12.95 3.06
N TYR A 105 1.48 12.40 4.26
CA TYR A 105 2.70 12.41 5.06
C TYR A 105 3.73 11.43 4.53
N LEU A 106 3.30 10.31 3.92
CA LEU A 106 4.19 9.36 3.27
C LEU A 106 4.93 10.00 2.06
N VAL A 107 4.24 10.83 1.26
CA VAL A 107 4.90 11.59 0.19
C VAL A 107 5.88 12.61 0.76
N ARG A 108 5.51 13.33 1.82
CA ARG A 108 6.42 14.33 2.42
C ARG A 108 7.68 13.69 2.97
N VAL A 109 7.56 12.59 3.71
CA VAL A 109 8.74 11.87 4.22
C VAL A 109 9.58 11.28 3.09
N TRP A 110 8.95 10.81 2.01
CA TRP A 110 9.64 10.40 0.79
C TRP A 110 10.40 11.55 0.13
N ASP A 111 9.80 12.73 0.04
CA ASP A 111 10.42 13.91 -0.57
C ASP A 111 11.51 14.53 0.32
N GLY A 112 11.55 14.16 1.60
CA GLY A 112 12.44 14.78 2.60
C GLY A 112 11.87 16.08 3.18
N ASP A 113 10.59 16.37 2.92
CA ASP A 113 9.87 17.46 3.54
C ASP A 113 9.51 17.10 5.00
N ARG A 114 9.80 18.04 5.90
CA ARG A 114 9.73 17.89 7.36
C ARG A 114 9.03 19.09 7.98
N ASP A 115 7.88 19.46 7.42
CA ASP A 115 7.02 20.48 8.01
C ASP A 115 6.56 20.09 9.44
N PRO A 116 6.06 21.05 10.24
CA PRO A 116 5.66 20.77 11.62
C PRO A 116 4.65 19.61 11.74
N GLY A 117 3.75 19.44 10.77
CA GLY A 117 2.80 18.33 10.76
C GLY A 117 3.47 16.97 10.57
N THR A 118 4.47 16.89 9.68
CA THR A 118 5.24 15.67 9.42
C THR A 118 6.08 15.30 10.64
N VAL A 119 6.68 16.30 11.29
CA VAL A 119 7.45 16.14 12.52
C VAL A 119 6.57 15.61 13.66
N LEU A 120 5.36 16.16 13.82
CA LEU A 120 4.41 15.70 14.84
C LEU A 120 3.92 14.26 14.57
N ARG A 121 3.56 13.93 13.33
CA ARG A 121 3.05 12.60 12.97
C ARG A 121 4.08 11.50 13.18
N TYR A 122 5.34 11.78 12.89
CA TYR A 122 6.44 10.82 13.00
C TYR A 122 7.35 11.10 14.19
N GLU A 123 6.84 11.74 15.24
CA GLU A 123 7.51 11.91 16.54
C GLU A 123 8.96 12.41 16.46
N ASN A 124 9.23 13.41 15.60
CA ASN A 124 10.57 13.94 15.33
C ASN A 124 11.57 12.92 14.74
N TRP A 125 11.08 11.88 14.06
CA TRP A 125 11.94 10.92 13.38
C TRP A 125 12.85 11.62 12.34
N ASN A 126 14.15 11.45 12.52
CA ASN A 126 15.21 12.10 11.76
C ASN A 126 15.93 11.15 10.78
N GLY A 127 15.39 9.96 10.56
CA GLY A 127 15.93 9.00 9.61
C GLY A 127 15.63 9.36 8.15
N SER A 128 16.15 8.51 7.25
CA SER A 128 15.89 8.59 5.81
C SER A 128 14.90 7.53 5.37
N PHE A 129 13.96 7.91 4.51
CA PHE A 129 13.05 6.96 3.86
C PHE A 129 13.57 6.63 2.46
N THR A 130 14.00 5.39 2.26
CA THR A 130 14.77 4.96 1.08
C THR A 130 13.96 4.09 0.14
N ALA A 131 14.42 3.96 -1.11
CA ALA A 131 13.78 3.08 -2.10
C ALA A 131 13.77 1.61 -1.66
N GLU A 132 14.82 1.14 -0.99
CA GLU A 132 14.88 -0.22 -0.45
C GLU A 132 13.84 -0.43 0.65
N GLN A 133 13.61 0.57 1.51
CA GLN A 133 12.54 0.50 2.50
C GLN A 133 11.15 0.47 1.85
N VAL A 134 10.93 1.22 0.77
CA VAL A 134 9.68 1.15 0.00
C VAL A 134 9.48 -0.26 -0.59
N ARG A 135 10.55 -0.85 -1.14
CA ARG A 135 10.52 -2.23 -1.67
C ARG A 135 10.15 -3.24 -0.60
N GLU A 136 10.77 -3.13 0.56
CA GLU A 136 10.57 -4.04 1.70
C GLU A 136 9.20 -3.90 2.32
N LEU A 137 8.65 -2.68 2.39
CA LEU A 137 7.27 -2.44 2.82
C LEU A 137 6.26 -3.00 1.82
N ALA A 138 6.51 -2.86 0.52
CA ALA A 138 5.65 -3.43 -0.52
C ALA A 138 5.66 -4.96 -0.46
N GLN A 139 6.84 -5.56 -0.28
CA GLN A 139 6.99 -7.00 -0.09
C GLN A 139 6.29 -7.48 1.19
N LEU A 140 6.47 -6.77 2.31
CA LEU A 140 5.79 -7.06 3.58
C LEU A 140 4.26 -7.04 3.44
N HIS A 141 3.71 -6.05 2.71
CA HIS A 141 2.28 -5.99 2.47
C HIS A 141 1.77 -7.22 1.70
N LEU A 142 2.49 -7.66 0.69
CA LEU A 142 2.14 -8.85 -0.09
C LEU A 142 2.20 -10.13 0.75
N GLU A 143 3.23 -10.29 1.57
CA GLU A 143 3.36 -11.41 2.51
C GLU A 143 2.20 -11.46 3.52
N LEU A 144 1.76 -10.30 4.00
CA LEU A 144 0.60 -10.19 4.89
C LEU A 144 -0.71 -10.62 4.21
N LEU A 145 -0.91 -10.27 2.94
CA LEU A 145 -2.07 -10.69 2.16
C LEU A 145 -2.07 -12.21 1.94
N GLU A 146 -0.92 -12.78 1.54
CA GLU A 146 -0.78 -14.22 1.33
C GLU A 146 -1.05 -15.03 2.61
N ALA A 147 -0.60 -14.53 3.77
CA ALA A 147 -0.88 -15.16 5.06
C ALA A 147 -2.38 -15.10 5.41
N GLN A 148 -3.07 -13.99 5.13
CA GLN A 148 -4.52 -13.85 5.36
C GLN A 148 -5.32 -14.80 4.46
N GLU A 149 -4.96 -14.92 3.17
CA GLU A 149 -5.63 -15.83 2.24
C GLU A 149 -5.48 -17.30 2.68
N GLN A 150 -4.31 -17.68 3.22
CA GLN A 150 -4.08 -19.02 3.76
C GLN A 150 -4.90 -19.29 5.02
N GLU A 151 -4.98 -18.33 5.94
CA GLU A 151 -5.81 -18.44 7.15
C GLU A 151 -7.30 -18.55 6.80
N GLU A 152 -7.80 -17.80 5.81
CA GLU A 152 -9.18 -17.89 5.32
C GLU A 152 -9.46 -19.22 4.60
N ALA A 153 -8.50 -19.73 3.83
CA ALA A 153 -8.61 -21.02 3.16
C ALA A 153 -8.62 -22.21 4.14
N GLU A 154 -7.85 -22.13 5.23
CA GLU A 154 -7.85 -23.14 6.30
C GLU A 154 -9.10 -23.09 7.18
N GLN A 155 -9.72 -21.92 7.34
CA GLN A 155 -10.95 -21.74 8.13
C GLN A 155 -12.23 -22.06 7.35
N THR A 156 -12.17 -22.22 6.02
CA THR A 156 -13.31 -22.65 5.21
C THR A 156 -13.46 -24.18 5.30
N PRO A 157 -14.46 -24.74 6.01
CA PRO A 157 -14.62 -26.18 6.09
C PRO A 157 -15.05 -26.74 4.73
N ALA A 158 -14.70 -28.00 4.49
CA ALA A 158 -15.04 -28.81 3.32
C ALA A 158 -16.56 -29.10 3.12
N ALA A 159 -17.43 -28.13 3.38
CA ALA A 159 -18.89 -28.27 3.29
C ALA A 159 -19.50 -27.80 1.95
N THR A 160 -18.69 -27.36 0.98
CA THR A 160 -19.18 -26.92 -0.35
C THR A 160 -18.61 -27.75 -1.52
N ARG A 161 -18.02 -28.92 -1.24
CA ARG A 161 -17.60 -29.86 -2.31
C ARG A 161 -18.59 -31.01 -2.58
N ALA A 162 -19.67 -31.13 -1.80
CA ALA A 162 -20.63 -32.24 -1.92
C ALA A 162 -21.99 -31.85 -2.57
N SER A 163 -22.28 -30.58 -2.86
CA SER A 163 -23.60 -30.19 -3.40
C SER A 163 -23.69 -30.09 -4.93
N THR A 164 -22.59 -30.30 -5.67
CA THR A 164 -22.61 -30.19 -7.15
C THR A 164 -22.80 -31.53 -7.87
N MET A 165 -22.85 -32.67 -7.18
CA MET A 165 -23.00 -33.99 -7.83
C MET A 165 -24.37 -34.67 -7.66
N THR A 166 -25.31 -34.12 -6.90
CA THR A 166 -26.61 -34.80 -6.67
C THR A 166 -27.76 -34.28 -7.56
N MET A 167 -27.58 -33.18 -8.29
CA MET A 167 -28.62 -32.61 -9.17
C MET A 167 -28.45 -32.98 -10.66
N ALA A 168 -27.75 -34.07 -10.98
CA ALA A 168 -27.65 -34.60 -12.34
C ALA A 168 -28.38 -35.94 -12.53
N ALA A 169 -29.04 -36.49 -11.51
CA ALA A 169 -29.63 -37.83 -11.53
C ALA A 169 -31.16 -37.88 -11.34
N MET A 170 -31.89 -36.77 -11.55
CA MET A 170 -33.37 -36.76 -11.46
C MET A 170 -34.07 -36.21 -12.72
N LEU A 171 -33.47 -36.39 -13.89
CA LEU A 171 -34.10 -36.09 -15.19
C LEU A 171 -34.01 -37.32 -16.11
N VAL A 172 -34.56 -38.44 -15.66
CA VAL A 172 -35.07 -39.51 -16.54
C VAL A 172 -36.28 -40.12 -15.84
N ASP A 173 -37.46 -39.62 -16.18
CA ASP A 173 -38.68 -40.38 -16.51
C ASP A 173 -39.78 -39.43 -17.00
#